data_AF-A0A1C5SSV4-F1
#
_entry.id   AF-A0A1C5SSV4-F1
#
_cell.length_a   1.000
_cell.length_b   1.000
_cell.length_c   1.000
_cell.angle_alpha   90.00
_cell.angle_beta   90.00
_cell.angle_gamma   90.00
#
_symmetry.space_group_name_H-M   'P 1'
#
loop_
_entity.id
_entity.type
_entity.pdbx_description
1 polymer ?
#
loop_
_entity_poly.entity_id
_entity_poly.type
_entity_poly.pdbx_seq_one_letter_code
_entity_poly.pdbx_strand_id
1 'polypeptide(L)'
;MNLNYEEFKEKIKDYIKDYMDEKYKDCGVVIRKVNKTNREVDGLNFYDIPGLKNATPTIYVNNLYEEYERTGKYEEVIRIAAETMERGIKSFNDEIKAELLDTSRLKDNVFFTLINSDKLHYWKIHRYLEFCQRMTCI
;
A
#
# COMPACT_ATOMS: atom_id res chain seq x y z
N MET A 1 28.87 -4.62 0.38
CA MET A 1 28.18 -5.81 -0.16
C MET A 1 26.88 -5.33 -0.74
N ASN A 2 26.62 -5.59 -2.03
CA ASN A 2 25.34 -5.26 -2.62
C ASN A 2 24.36 -6.37 -2.27
N LEU A 3 23.25 -6.01 -1.63
CA LEU A 3 22.14 -6.92 -1.35
C LEU A 3 21.51 -7.29 -2.69
N ASN A 4 21.29 -8.58 -2.94
CA ASN A 4 20.40 -8.97 -4.03
C ASN A 4 18.94 -8.65 -3.66
N TYR A 5 18.03 -8.76 -4.63
CA TYR A 5 16.63 -8.42 -4.43
C TYR A 5 15.96 -9.17 -3.26
N GLU A 6 16.20 -10.47 -3.13
CA GLU A 6 15.59 -11.29 -2.07
C GLU A 6 16.16 -10.94 -0.69
N GLU A 7 17.48 -10.71 -0.61
CA GLU A 7 18.13 -10.23 0.63
C GLU A 7 17.61 -8.86 1.02
N PHE A 8 17.46 -7.94 0.06
CA PHE A 8 16.90 -6.61 0.29
C PHE A 8 15.46 -6.69 0.80
N LYS A 9 14.65 -7.57 0.20
CA LYS A 9 13.25 -7.79 0.54
C LYS A 9 13.06 -8.32 1.96
N GLU A 10 13.84 -9.32 2.38
CA GLU A 10 13.78 -9.81 3.76
C GLU A 10 14.32 -8.75 4.73
N LYS A 11 15.43 -8.10 4.40
CA LYS A 11 16.02 -7.08 5.28
C LYS A 11 15.05 -5.91 5.51
N ILE A 12 14.39 -5.40 4.46
CA ILE A 12 13.45 -4.30 4.66
C ILE A 12 12.22 -4.74 5.48
N LYS A 13 11.73 -5.97 5.31
CA LYS A 13 10.63 -6.51 6.09
C LYS A 13 10.97 -6.60 7.59
N ASP A 14 12.19 -7.01 7.90
CA ASP A 14 12.63 -7.22 9.29
C ASP A 14 12.93 -5.89 10.00
N TYR A 15 13.57 -4.94 9.30
CA TYR A 15 14.12 -3.75 9.94
C TYR A 15 13.29 -2.47 9.75
N ILE A 16 12.30 -2.42 8.84
CA ILE A 16 11.56 -1.16 8.55
C ILE A 16 10.95 -0.53 9.80
N LYS A 17 10.50 -1.35 10.76
CA LYS A 17 9.89 -0.88 12.01
C LYS A 17 10.88 -0.18 12.95
N ASP A 18 12.18 -0.46 12.83
CA ASP A 18 13.22 0.18 13.65
C ASP A 18 13.42 1.65 13.28
N TYR A 19 12.93 2.06 12.11
CA TYR A 19 12.99 3.42 11.59
C TYR A 19 11.66 4.18 11.77
N MET A 20 10.72 3.61 12.51
CA MET A 20 9.38 4.16 12.72
C MET A 20 9.13 4.51 14.20
N ASP A 21 8.09 5.29 14.44
CA ASP A 21 7.56 5.61 15.76
C ASP A 21 7.28 4.34 16.56
N GLU A 22 7.52 4.42 17.88
CA GLU A 22 7.38 3.31 18.82
C GLU A 22 6.00 2.63 18.79
N LYS A 23 4.95 3.40 18.49
CA LYS A 23 3.56 2.90 18.36
C LYS A 23 3.36 1.87 17.24
N TYR A 24 4.31 1.74 16.30
CA TYR A 24 4.25 0.79 15.19
C TYR A 24 5.12 -0.46 15.39
N LYS A 25 5.86 -0.57 16.51
CA LYS A 25 6.76 -1.72 16.76
C LYS A 25 6.02 -3.05 16.84
N ASP A 26 4.81 -3.05 17.39
CA ASP A 26 3.96 -4.23 17.52
C ASP A 26 3.14 -4.54 16.25
N CYS A 27 3.20 -3.67 15.24
CA CYS A 27 2.53 -3.94 13.96
C CYS A 27 3.19 -5.12 13.24
N GLY A 28 2.37 -5.87 12.52
CA GLY A 28 2.85 -6.88 11.61
C GLY A 28 3.26 -6.27 10.27
N VAL A 29 4.33 -6.81 9.66
CA VAL A 29 4.79 -6.42 8.31
C VAL A 29 4.65 -7.64 7.40
N VAL A 30 4.08 -7.44 6.21
CA VAL A 30 3.92 -8.49 5.21
C VAL A 30 4.31 -7.96 3.84
N ILE A 31 4.98 -8.80 3.06
CA ILE A 31 5.23 -8.56 1.65
C ILE A 31 4.39 -9.55 0.86
N ARG A 32 3.54 -9.05 -0.04
CA ARG A 32 2.64 -9.85 -0.86
C ARG A 32 2.88 -9.54 -2.32
N LYS A 33 2.83 -10.58 -3.14
CA LYS A 33 2.82 -10.42 -4.60
C LYS A 33 1.49 -9.84 -5.05
N VAL A 34 1.54 -8.78 -5.84
CA VAL A 34 0.40 -8.06 -6.39
C VAL A 34 0.53 -7.98 -7.90
N ASN A 35 -0.53 -8.36 -8.62
CA ASN A 35 -0.58 -8.24 -10.07
C ASN A 35 -1.01 -6.82 -10.47
N LYS A 36 -0.11 -6.07 -11.11
CA LYS A 36 -0.36 -4.72 -11.63
C LYS A 36 -0.29 -4.74 -13.15
N THR A 37 -1.43 -4.58 -13.81
CA THR A 37 -1.69 -4.47 -15.27
C THR A 37 -0.96 -5.48 -16.18
N ASN A 38 0.37 -5.50 -16.18
CA ASN A 38 1.25 -6.37 -16.97
C ASN A 38 2.49 -6.91 -16.20
N ARG A 39 2.63 -6.67 -14.87
CA ARG A 39 3.76 -7.19 -14.07
C ARG A 39 3.34 -7.59 -12.65
N GLU A 40 4.03 -8.60 -12.11
CA GLU A 40 3.96 -8.96 -10.69
C GLU A 40 4.92 -8.06 -9.91
N VAL A 41 4.44 -7.46 -8.82
CA VAL A 41 5.23 -6.60 -7.92
C VAL A 41 5.07 -7.07 -6.49
N ASP A 42 6.09 -6.84 -5.68
CA ASP A 42 6.04 -7.12 -4.24
C ASP A 42 5.56 -5.87 -3.49
N GLY A 43 4.37 -5.95 -2.92
CA GLY A 43 3.78 -4.90 -2.08
C GLY A 43 4.06 -5.16 -0.61
N LEU A 44 4.70 -4.19 0.04
CA LEU A 44 4.93 -4.14 1.48
C LEU A 44 3.74 -3.43 2.14
N ASN A 45 3.11 -4.13 3.09
CA ASN A 45 1.98 -3.65 3.87
C ASN A 45 2.20 -3.90 5.36
N PHE A 46 1.59 -3.04 6.16
CA PHE A 46 1.45 -3.24 7.59
C PHE A 46 0.06 -3.82 7.90
N TYR A 47 -0.05 -4.55 9.01
CA TYR A 47 -1.31 -5.05 9.55
C TYR A 47 -1.32 -4.89 11.07
N ASP A 48 -2.51 -4.99 11.68
CA ASP A 48 -2.76 -4.73 13.11
C ASP A 48 -2.32 -3.33 13.56
N ILE A 49 -2.43 -2.35 12.66
CA ILE A 49 -2.10 -0.96 12.96
C ILE A 49 -3.15 -0.39 13.92
N PRO A 50 -2.75 0.19 15.06
CA PRO A 50 -3.70 0.81 16.00
C PRO A 50 -4.57 1.87 15.33
N GLY A 51 -5.89 1.69 15.39
CA GLY A 51 -6.87 2.63 14.81
C GLY A 51 -7.21 2.39 13.34
N LEU A 52 -6.55 1.47 12.64
CA LEU A 52 -6.81 1.12 11.24
C LEU A 52 -7.12 -0.36 11.10
N LYS A 53 -8.37 -0.70 10.78
CA LYS A 53 -8.79 -2.11 10.71
C LYS A 53 -8.52 -2.77 9.36
N ASN A 54 -8.72 -2.08 8.23
CA ASN A 54 -8.87 -2.79 6.94
C ASN A 54 -8.10 -2.20 5.74
N ALA A 55 -7.45 -1.05 5.88
CA ALA A 55 -6.77 -0.41 4.77
C ALA A 55 -5.46 0.20 5.25
N THR A 56 -4.37 -0.27 4.66
CA THR A 56 -3.02 0.18 4.98
C THR A 56 -2.33 0.58 3.68
N PRO A 57 -1.45 1.59 3.70
CA PRO A 57 -0.68 1.97 2.53
C PRO A 57 0.13 0.78 2.00
N THR A 58 0.32 0.73 0.69
CA THR A 58 1.18 -0.25 0.03
C THR A 58 2.41 0.45 -0.54
N ILE A 59 3.60 0.00 -0.15
CA ILE A 59 4.87 0.43 -0.77
C ILE A 59 5.39 -0.71 -1.64
N TYR A 60 5.75 -0.43 -2.89
CA TYR A 60 6.30 -1.46 -3.78
C TYR A 60 7.80 -1.64 -3.53
N VAL A 61 8.20 -2.84 -3.10
CA VAL A 61 9.60 -3.19 -2.79
C VAL A 61 10.47 -3.05 -4.03
N ASN A 62 9.94 -3.36 -5.22
CA ASN A 62 10.65 -3.17 -6.49
C ASN A 62 11.19 -1.75 -6.66
N ASN A 63 10.36 -0.73 -6.37
CA ASN A 63 10.77 0.67 -6.52
C ASN A 63 11.86 1.05 -5.50
N LEU A 64 11.77 0.51 -4.28
CA LEU A 64 12.79 0.73 -3.25
C LEU A 64 14.11 0.07 -3.62
N TYR A 65 14.05 -1.12 -4.22
CA TYR A 65 15.23 -1.83 -4.69
C TYR A 65 15.89 -1.12 -5.88
N GLU A 66 15.12 -0.61 -6.84
CA GLU A 66 15.63 0.22 -7.94
C GLU A 66 16.40 1.45 -7.39
N GLU A 67 15.86 2.11 -6.36
CA GLU A 67 16.53 3.24 -5.71
C GLU A 67 17.79 2.82 -4.94
N TYR A 68 17.77 1.65 -4.30
CA TYR A 68 18.95 1.07 -3.67
C TYR A 68 20.03 0.72 -4.69
N GLU A 69 19.69 0.13 -5.84
CA GLU A 69 20.66 -0.17 -6.89
C GLU A 69 21.28 1.09 -7.47
N ARG A 70 20.49 2.17 -7.60
CA ARG A 70 20.95 3.46 -8.09
C ARG A 70 21.89 4.17 -7.12
N THR A 71 21.62 4.11 -5.82
CA THR A 71 22.35 4.89 -4.80
C THR A 71 23.40 4.11 -4.03
N GLY A 72 23.22 2.79 -3.91
CA GLY A 72 23.97 1.91 -3.02
C GLY A 72 23.67 2.12 -1.53
N LYS A 73 22.71 2.98 -1.17
CA LYS A 73 22.50 3.45 0.21
C LYS A 73 21.27 2.83 0.85
N TYR A 74 21.42 1.61 1.37
CA TYR A 74 20.33 0.88 2.03
C TYR A 74 19.65 1.68 3.15
N GLU A 75 20.46 2.25 4.05
CA GLU A 75 20.01 3.03 5.21
C GLU A 75 19.13 4.24 4.82
N GLU A 76 19.44 4.87 3.70
CA GLU A 76 18.65 6.01 3.21
C GLU A 76 17.29 5.53 2.67
N VAL A 77 17.29 4.42 1.92
CA VAL A 77 16.07 3.84 1.33
C VAL A 77 15.11 3.33 2.40
N ILE A 78 15.59 2.61 3.41
CA ILE A 78 14.73 2.08 4.48
C ILE A 78 14.10 3.20 5.32
N ARG A 79 14.85 4.28 5.59
CA ARG A 79 14.31 5.46 6.29
C ARG A 79 13.22 6.14 5.46
N ILE A 80 13.44 6.33 4.15
CA ILE A 80 12.43 6.90 3.25
C ILE A 80 11.19 6.02 3.19
N ALA A 81 11.35 4.69 3.19
CA ALA A 81 10.23 3.74 3.20
C ALA A 81 9.41 3.86 4.50
N ALA A 82 10.08 3.92 5.65
CA ALA A 82 9.44 4.13 6.96
C ALA A 82 8.66 5.46 7.00
N GLU A 83 9.30 6.58 6.67
CA GLU A 83 8.66 7.90 6.62
C GLU A 83 7.45 7.93 5.67
N THR A 84 7.56 7.24 4.52
CA THR A 84 6.46 7.15 3.54
C THR A 84 5.29 6.34 4.08
N MET A 85 5.56 5.24 4.78
CA MET A 85 4.53 4.42 5.42
C MET A 85 3.80 5.21 6.51
N GLU A 86 4.53 5.88 7.39
CA GLU A 86 3.94 6.69 8.45
C GLU A 86 3.07 7.83 7.93
N ARG A 87 3.56 8.54 6.91
CA ARG A 87 2.77 9.57 6.22
C ARG A 87 1.50 8.98 5.62
N GLY A 88 1.60 7.84 4.94
CA GLY A 88 0.44 7.16 4.36
C GLY A 88 -0.59 6.77 5.42
N ILE A 89 -0.14 6.21 6.54
CA ILE A 89 -0.99 5.82 7.68
C ILE A 89 -1.69 7.06 8.27
N LYS A 90 -0.96 8.15 8.46
CA LYS A 90 -1.49 9.39 9.00
C LYS A 90 -2.53 10.01 8.07
N SER A 91 -2.21 10.14 6.78
CA SER A 91 -3.12 10.68 5.77
C SER A 91 -4.41 9.88 5.69
N PHE A 92 -4.32 8.54 5.71
CA PHE A 92 -5.51 7.69 5.69
C PHE A 92 -6.39 7.89 6.94
N ASN A 93 -5.79 8.05 8.11
CA ASN A 93 -6.51 8.35 9.34
C ASN A 93 -7.20 9.72 9.31
N ASP A 94 -6.54 10.73 8.75
CA ASP A 94 -7.08 12.08 8.64
C ASP A 94 -8.23 12.13 7.61
N GLU A 95 -8.11 11.43 6.49
CA GLU A 95 -9.16 11.27 5.48
C GLU A 95 -10.38 10.52 6.02
N ILE A 96 -10.19 9.37 6.68
CA ILE A 96 -11.31 8.65 7.31
C ILE A 96 -12.00 9.51 8.36
N LYS A 97 -11.25 10.25 9.19
CA LYS A 97 -11.86 11.16 10.16
C LYS A 97 -12.68 12.25 9.48
N ALA A 98 -12.21 12.81 8.37
CA ALA A 98 -12.95 13.79 7.60
C ALA A 98 -14.23 13.20 6.97
N GLU A 99 -14.16 11.98 6.43
CA GLU A 99 -15.31 11.30 5.82
C GLU A 99 -16.34 10.79 6.84
N LEU A 100 -15.90 10.28 8.01
CA LEU A 100 -16.82 9.83 9.07
C LEU A 100 -17.56 10.97 9.75
N LEU A 101 -17.03 12.20 9.72
CA LEU A 101 -17.74 13.38 10.19
C LEU A 101 -18.84 13.83 9.21
N ASP A 102 -18.79 13.34 7.96
CA ASP A 102 -19.75 13.65 6.90
C ASP A 102 -20.54 12.40 6.48
N THR A 103 -21.15 11.73 7.47
CA THR A 103 -21.99 10.53 7.27
C THR A 103 -23.14 10.73 6.27
N SER A 104 -23.45 11.98 5.92
CA SER A 104 -24.49 12.33 4.95
C SER A 104 -24.13 11.97 3.50
N ARG A 105 -22.84 11.75 3.19
CA ARG A 105 -22.33 11.51 1.83
C ARG A 105 -21.91 10.07 1.56
N LEU A 106 -21.93 9.20 2.58
CA LEU A 106 -21.48 7.80 2.52
C LEU A 106 -22.30 6.92 1.56
N LYS A 107 -23.56 7.29 1.28
CA LYS A 107 -24.39 6.54 0.31
C LYS A 107 -24.11 6.91 -1.14
N ASP A 108 -23.59 8.11 -1.40
CA ASP A 108 -23.46 8.64 -2.76
C ASP A 108 -22.02 8.58 -3.29
N ASN A 109 -21.03 8.39 -2.42
CA ASN A 109 -19.62 8.42 -2.78
C ASN A 109 -18.95 7.04 -2.70
N VAL A 110 -19.37 6.09 -3.55
CA VAL A 110 -18.47 4.99 -3.95
C VAL A 110 -17.35 5.61 -4.77
N PHE A 111 -16.20 5.88 -4.14
CA PHE A 111 -15.06 6.52 -4.80
C PHE A 111 -14.33 5.55 -5.74
N PHE A 112 -14.69 5.56 -7.02
CA PHE A 112 -13.82 5.04 -8.07
C PHE A 112 -12.80 6.11 -8.46
N THR A 113 -11.59 6.03 -7.90
CA THR A 113 -10.48 6.87 -8.37
C THR A 113 -9.94 6.29 -9.67
N LEU A 114 -10.39 6.85 -10.80
CA LEU A 114 -9.83 6.59 -12.12
C LEU A 114 -8.47 7.29 -12.23
N ILE A 115 -7.38 6.55 -12.10
CA ILE A 115 -6.05 7.01 -12.49
C ILE A 115 -5.96 6.79 -14.02
N ASN A 116 -5.89 7.89 -14.79
CA ASN A 116 -5.71 7.97 -16.26
C ASN A 116 -4.91 6.80 -16.88
N SER A 117 -5.08 6.37 -18.13
CA SER A 117 -6.15 6.42 -19.15
C SER A 117 -5.61 5.56 -20.29
N ASP A 118 -6.16 4.36 -20.50
CA ASP A 118 -6.01 3.64 -21.78
C ASP A 118 -7.22 2.72 -22.00
N LYS A 119 -7.78 2.76 -23.21
CA LYS A 119 -9.06 2.15 -23.60
C LYS A 119 -9.18 0.65 -23.27
N LEU A 120 -8.07 -0.04 -23.03
CA LEU A 120 -8.03 -1.45 -22.65
C LEU A 120 -8.57 -1.72 -21.23
N HIS A 121 -8.53 -0.74 -20.31
CA HIS A 121 -9.00 -0.92 -18.93
C HIS A 121 -10.52 -0.80 -18.75
N TYR A 122 -11.23 -0.15 -19.67
CA TYR A 122 -12.70 0.01 -19.57
C TYR A 122 -13.42 -1.35 -19.53
N TRP A 123 -12.96 -2.32 -20.32
CA TRP A 123 -13.54 -3.67 -20.36
C TRP A 123 -13.29 -4.47 -19.08
N LYS A 124 -12.17 -4.21 -18.38
CA LYS A 124 -11.85 -4.88 -17.10
C LYS A 124 -12.68 -4.34 -15.95
N ILE A 125 -12.90 -3.02 -15.91
CA ILE A 125 -13.73 -2.37 -14.88
C ILE A 125 -15.19 -2.77 -15.05
N HIS A 126 -15.71 -2.82 -16.28
CA HIS A 126 -17.08 -3.27 -16.53
C HIS A 126 -17.34 -4.71 -16.06
N ARG A 127 -16.41 -5.65 -16.34
CA ARG A 127 -16.54 -7.04 -15.90
C ARG A 127 -16.49 -7.19 -14.38
N TYR A 128 -15.73 -6.34 -13.69
CA TYR A 128 -15.65 -6.34 -12.23
C TYR A 128 -16.93 -5.77 -11.58
N LEU A 129 -17.52 -4.72 -12.17
CA LEU A 129 -18.80 -4.15 -11.73
C LEU A 129 -19.95 -5.15 -11.90
N GLU A 130 -20.01 -5.88 -13.02
CA GLU A 130 -21.00 -6.94 -13.21
C GLU A 130 -20.83 -8.10 -12.21
N PHE A 131 -19.58 -8.43 -11.85
CA PHE A 131 -19.27 -9.44 -10.84
C PHE A 131 -19.76 -9.01 -9.45
N CYS A 132 -19.51 -7.76 -9.06
CA CYS A 132 -19.97 -7.22 -7.77
C CYS A 132 -21.50 -7.11 -7.69
N GLN A 133 -22.19 -6.72 -8.76
CA GLN A 133 -23.67 -6.67 -8.79
C GLN A 133 -24.31 -8.05 -8.67
N ARG A 134 -23.66 -9.12 -9.16
CA ARG A 134 -24.14 -10.50 -9.00
C ARG A 134 -23.93 -11.06 -7.59
N MET A 135 -23.04 -10.47 -6.79
CA MET A 135 -22.74 -10.92 -5.42
C MET A 135 -23.65 -10.30 -4.36
N THR A 136 -24.45 -9.29 -4.70
CA THR A 136 -25.43 -8.66 -3.79
C THR A 136 -26.82 -9.32 -3.80
N CYS A 137 -26.97 -10.46 -4.47
CA CYS A 137 -28.19 -11.29 -4.42
C CYS A 137 -27.87 -12.71 -3.97
N ILE A 138 -27.39 -12.88 -2.72
CA ILE A 138 -27.57 -14.09 -1.90
C ILE A 138 -27.76 -13.63 -0.45
#